data_AF-K9DN76-F1
#
_entry.id   AF-K9DN76-F1
#
_cell.length_a   1.000
_cell.length_b   1.000
_cell.length_c   1.000
_cell.angle_alpha   90.00
_cell.angle_beta   90.00
_cell.angle_gamma   90.00
#
_symmetry.space_group_name_H-M   'P 1'
#
loop_
_entity.id
_entity.type
_entity.pdbx_description
1 polymer ?
#
loop_
_entity_poly.entity_id
_entity_poly.type
_entity_poly.pdbx_seq_one_letter_code
_entity_poly.pdbx_strand_id
1 'polypeptide(L)'
;MKRVDDNKKSLSVLIGAAFLMATSAIGPGFMTQTAAFTDQFRADFAFVILASVILSYIAQLNVWTIIAVSKLRGQDIANRVLPGLGYFVAFLVALGGWPLISVI
;
A
#
# COMPACT_ATOMS: atom_id res chain seq x y z
N MET A 1 -42.72 -12.09 -9.28
CA MET A 1 -41.49 -12.04 -10.09
C MET A 1 -41.02 -10.58 -10.16
N LYS A 2 -40.17 -10.14 -9.23
CA LYS A 2 -39.51 -8.81 -9.27
C LYS A 2 -38.05 -9.04 -9.60
N ARG A 3 -37.68 -8.76 -10.85
CA ARG A 3 -36.30 -8.48 -11.25
C ARG A 3 -36.20 -6.96 -11.38
N VAL A 4 -35.00 -6.43 -11.14
CA VAL A 4 -34.61 -5.00 -11.05
C VAL A 4 -34.50 -4.57 -9.59
N ASP A 5 -33.28 -4.69 -9.02
CA ASP A 5 -32.70 -3.85 -7.94
C ASP A 5 -31.29 -4.32 -7.47
N ASP A 6 -30.72 -5.39 -8.06
CA ASP A 6 -29.42 -5.94 -7.64
C ASP A 6 -28.17 -5.15 -8.10
N ASN A 7 -28.28 -4.34 -9.16
CA ASN A 7 -27.12 -3.66 -9.78
C ASN A 7 -26.63 -2.42 -9.00
N LYS A 8 -27.51 -1.74 -8.24
CA LYS A 8 -27.11 -0.57 -7.43
C LYS A 8 -26.44 -0.97 -6.11
N LYS A 9 -26.87 -2.08 -5.48
CA LYS A 9 -26.23 -2.59 -4.26
C LYS A 9 -24.83 -3.13 -4.55
N SER A 10 -24.64 -3.85 -5.65
CA SER A 10 -23.31 -4.37 -6.01
C SER A 10 -22.29 -3.26 -6.27
N LEU A 11 -22.66 -2.19 -6.96
CA LEU A 11 -21.76 -1.08 -7.26
C LEU A 11 -21.42 -0.28 -6.00
N SER A 12 -22.40 -0.04 -5.12
CA SER A 12 -22.15 0.61 -3.82
C SER A 12 -21.29 -0.25 -2.90
N VAL A 13 -21.47 -1.58 -2.92
CA VAL A 13 -20.62 -2.53 -2.19
C VAL A 13 -19.22 -2.64 -2.79
N LEU A 14 -19.08 -2.60 -4.12
CA LEU A 14 -17.78 -2.60 -4.82
C LEU A 14 -17.01 -1.30 -4.57
N ILE A 15 -17.67 -0.15 -4.60
CA ILE A 15 -17.06 1.13 -4.22
C ILE A 15 -16.67 1.09 -2.74
N GLY A 16 -17.54 0.60 -1.85
CA GLY A 16 -17.22 0.45 -0.43
C GLY A 16 -16.03 -0.49 -0.17
N ALA A 17 -15.98 -1.63 -0.86
CA ALA A 17 -14.87 -2.58 -0.77
C ALA A 17 -13.56 -1.99 -1.34
N ALA A 18 -13.63 -1.28 -2.47
CA ALA A 18 -12.49 -0.58 -3.06
C ALA A 18 -11.98 0.54 -2.13
N PHE A 19 -12.88 1.26 -1.46
CA PHE A 19 -12.53 2.30 -0.49
C PHE A 19 -11.81 1.69 0.73
N LEU A 20 -12.37 0.61 1.31
CA LEU A 20 -11.74 -0.09 2.43
C LEU A 20 -10.36 -0.68 2.06
N MET A 21 -10.22 -1.17 0.82
CA MET A 21 -8.94 -1.64 0.29
C MET A 21 -7.94 -0.48 0.09
N ALA A 22 -8.37 0.69 -0.39
CA ALA A 22 -7.51 1.85 -0.59
C ALA A 22 -7.08 2.48 0.74
N THR A 23 -8.01 2.62 1.71
CA THR A 23 -7.70 3.19 3.02
C THR A 23 -6.81 2.28 3.85
N SER A 24 -6.92 0.95 3.72
CA SER A 24 -6.02 0.00 4.40
C SER A 24 -4.59 -0.02 3.84
N ALA A 25 -4.40 0.42 2.58
CA ALA A 25 -3.07 0.56 1.99
C ALA A 25 -2.29 1.78 2.54
N ILE A 26 -2.98 2.75 3.14
CA ILE A 26 -2.37 3.92 3.77
C ILE A 26 -2.12 3.59 5.25
N GLY A 27 -0.92 3.07 5.53
CA GLY A 27 -0.52 2.72 6.90
C GLY A 27 -0.30 3.95 7.79
N PRO A 28 -0.66 3.89 9.09
CA PRO A 28 -0.46 5.01 10.04
C PRO A 28 1.01 5.42 10.19
N GLY A 29 1.96 4.51 9.94
CA GLY A 29 3.40 4.80 9.92
C GLY A 29 3.83 5.75 8.81
N PHE A 30 3.22 5.67 7.63
CA PHE A 30 3.51 6.59 6.52
C PHE A 30 2.98 7.99 6.82
N MET A 31 1.78 8.08 7.42
CA MET A 31 1.17 9.36 7.78
C MET A 31 1.98 10.09 8.86
N THR A 32 2.41 9.37 9.90
CA THR A 32 3.21 9.94 11.00
C THR A 32 4.63 10.30 10.55
N GLN A 33 5.28 9.49 9.70
CA GLN A 33 6.57 9.84 9.11
C GLN A 33 6.46 11.06 8.19
N THR A 34 5.46 11.11 7.31
CA THR A 34 5.25 12.27 6.43
C THR A 34 4.98 13.54 7.22
N ALA A 35 4.22 13.45 8.32
CA ALA A 35 3.97 14.59 9.21
C ALA A 35 5.25 15.06 9.92
N ALA A 36 6.07 14.13 10.45
CA ALA A 36 7.33 14.46 11.11
C ALA A 36 8.33 15.14 10.15
N PHE A 37 8.46 14.65 8.92
CA PHE A 37 9.33 15.28 7.91
C PHE A 37 8.75 16.61 7.40
N THR A 38 7.42 16.72 7.27
CA THR A 38 6.79 18.01 6.90
C THR A 38 6.97 19.05 8.00
N ASP A 39 6.98 18.67 9.28
CA ASP A 39 7.26 19.60 10.38
C ASP A 39 8.72 20.09 10.35
N GLN A 40 9.67 19.20 10.07
CA GLN A 40 11.10 19.53 10.00
C GLN A 40 11.50 20.34 8.75
N PHE A 41 10.98 19.97 7.58
CA PHE A 41 11.40 20.52 6.28
C PHE A 41 10.36 21.47 5.63
N ARG A 42 9.17 21.61 6.24
CA ARG A 42 8.10 22.51 5.82
C ARG A 42 7.83 22.46 4.31
N ALA A 43 7.92 23.59 3.62
CA ALA A 43 7.54 23.71 2.20
C ALA A 43 8.47 22.93 1.26
N ASP A 44 9.73 22.69 1.64
CA ASP A 44 10.73 22.04 0.78
C ASP A 44 10.44 20.53 0.61
N PHE A 45 9.72 19.93 1.56
CA PHE A 45 9.35 18.51 1.52
C PHE A 45 8.20 18.22 0.54
N ALA A 46 7.43 19.23 0.14
CA ALA A 46 6.27 19.06 -0.74
C ALA A 46 6.65 18.54 -2.13
N PHE A 47 7.79 18.96 -2.68
CA PHE A 47 8.30 18.45 -3.96
C PHE A 47 8.66 16.96 -3.88
N VAL A 48 9.29 16.55 -2.77
CA VAL A 48 9.68 15.15 -2.51
C VAL A 48 8.43 14.27 -2.36
N ILE A 49 7.39 14.75 -1.67
CA ILE A 49 6.11 14.04 -1.55
C ILE A 49 5.50 13.83 -2.94
N LEU A 50 5.45 14.87 -3.79
CA LEU A 50 4.92 14.76 -5.15
C LEU A 50 5.69 13.74 -5.99
N ALA A 51 7.02 13.79 -5.97
CA ALA A 51 7.86 12.82 -6.65
C ALA A 51 7.63 11.39 -6.12
N SER A 52 7.50 11.23 -4.81
CA SER A 52 7.24 9.94 -4.16
C SER A 52 5.88 9.36 -4.53
N VAL A 53 4.82 10.18 -4.62
CA VAL A 53 3.48 9.72 -5.01
C VAL A 53 3.48 9.19 -6.44
N ILE A 54 4.19 9.85 -7.36
CA ILE A 54 4.31 9.40 -8.76
C ILE A 54 5.01 8.04 -8.82
N LEU A 55 6.16 7.91 -8.14
CA LEU A 55 6.90 6.64 -8.08
C LEU A 55 6.07 5.53 -7.44
N SER A 56 5.37 5.84 -6.35
CA SER A 56 4.49 4.91 -5.66
C SER A 56 3.35 4.44 -6.57
N TYR A 57 2.74 5.34 -7.34
CA TYR A 57 1.69 4.97 -8.30
C TYR A 57 2.21 4.00 -9.37
N ILE A 58 3.38 4.25 -9.94
CA ILE A 58 4.01 3.35 -10.93
C ILE A 58 4.29 1.98 -10.31
N ALA A 59 4.90 1.96 -9.12
CA ALA A 59 5.17 0.72 -8.40
C ALA A 59 3.88 -0.05 -8.07
N GLN A 60 2.83 0.65 -7.63
CA GLN A 60 1.55 0.04 -7.25
C GLN A 60 0.87 -0.61 -8.47
N LEU A 61 0.90 0.03 -9.64
CA LEU A 61 0.37 -0.56 -10.88
C LEU A 61 1.16 -1.80 -11.32
N ASN A 62 2.50 -1.77 -11.18
CA ASN A 62 3.36 -2.91 -11.51
C ASN A 62 3.08 -4.10 -10.59
N VAL A 63 3.10 -3.86 -9.27
CA VAL A 63 2.84 -4.89 -8.26
C VAL A 63 1.43 -5.45 -8.41
N TRP A 64 0.42 -4.60 -8.64
CA TRP A 64 -0.96 -5.04 -8.80
C TRP A 64 -1.14 -5.92 -10.03
N THR A 65 -0.52 -5.57 -11.16
CA THR A 65 -0.55 -6.39 -12.38
C THR A 65 0.10 -7.76 -12.13
N ILE A 66 1.26 -7.78 -11.47
CA ILE A 66 1.98 -9.02 -11.17
C ILE A 66 1.16 -9.93 -10.23
N ILE A 67 0.54 -9.37 -9.19
CA ILE A 67 -0.32 -10.13 -8.26
C ILE A 67 -1.58 -10.66 -8.97
N ALA A 68 -2.22 -9.83 -9.80
CA ALA A 68 -3.43 -10.21 -10.51
C ALA A 68 -3.19 -11.34 -11.53
N VAL A 69 -2.07 -11.28 -12.26
CA VAL A 69 -1.71 -12.30 -13.26
C VAL A 69 -1.21 -13.59 -12.60
N SER A 70 -0.44 -13.50 -11.52
CA SER A 70 0.14 -14.68 -10.86
C SER A 70 -0.86 -15.43 -9.96
N LYS A 71 -1.96 -14.80 -9.53
CA LYS A 71 -2.95 -15.35 -8.56
C LYS A 71 -2.33 -15.84 -7.25
N LEU A 72 -1.15 -15.34 -6.90
CA LEU A 72 -0.41 -15.69 -5.70
C LEU A 72 -0.29 -14.47 -4.79
N ARG A 73 -0.10 -14.69 -3.50
CA ARG A 73 0.15 -13.58 -2.57
C ARG A 73 1.56 -13.04 -2.81
N GLY A 74 1.79 -11.75 -2.59
CA GLY A 74 3.10 -11.11 -2.83
C GLY A 74 4.29 -11.84 -2.18
N GLN A 75 4.09 -12.43 -0.99
CA GLN A 75 5.12 -13.23 -0.32
C GLN A 75 5.44 -14.54 -1.05
N ASP A 76 4.45 -15.19 -1.63
CA ASP A 76 4.62 -16.41 -2.43
C ASP A 76 5.30 -16.09 -3.77
N ILE A 77 4.97 -14.93 -4.36
CA ILE A 77 5.64 -14.43 -5.58
C ILE A 77 7.12 -14.18 -5.28
N ALA A 78 7.44 -13.48 -4.19
CA ALA A 78 8.82 -13.22 -3.78
C ALA A 78 9.60 -14.53 -3.54
N ASN A 79 8.98 -15.52 -2.90
CA ASN A 79 9.60 -16.81 -2.63
C ASN A 79 9.79 -17.68 -3.90
N ARG A 80 8.99 -17.45 -4.95
CA ARG A 80 9.16 -18.07 -6.27
C ARG A 80 10.24 -17.41 -7.14
N VAL A 81 10.47 -16.11 -6.96
CA VAL A 81 11.57 -15.41 -7.64
C VAL A 81 12.92 -15.84 -7.06
N LEU A 82 13.03 -15.96 -5.74
CA LEU A 82 14.19 -16.52 -5.07
C LEU A 82 13.75 -17.16 -3.74
N PRO A 83 14.12 -18.43 -3.47
CA PRO A 83 13.72 -19.09 -2.24
C PRO A 83 14.32 -18.35 -1.03
N GLY A 84 13.46 -17.87 -0.12
CA GLY A 84 13.83 -17.11 1.08
C GLY A 84 13.57 -15.60 1.02
N LEU A 85 13.38 -15.01 -0.18
CA LEU A 85 13.13 -13.57 -0.31
C LEU A 85 11.81 -13.12 0.33
N GLY A 86 10.79 -13.97 0.34
CA GLY A 86 9.51 -13.66 0.98
C GLY A 86 9.65 -13.37 2.48
N TYR A 87 10.49 -14.13 3.18
CA TYR A 87 10.79 -13.93 4.60
C TYR A 87 11.66 -12.70 4.84
N PHE A 88 12.65 -12.45 3.96
CA PHE A 88 13.50 -11.27 4.03
C PHE A 88 12.70 -9.97 3.83
N VAL A 89 11.81 -9.94 2.84
CA VAL A 89 10.92 -8.79 2.60
C VAL A 89 9.93 -8.61 3.76
N ALA A 90 9.38 -9.70 4.32
CA ALA A 90 8.51 -9.62 5.50
C ALA A 90 9.23 -8.99 6.71
N PHE A 91 10.48 -9.37 6.92
CA PHE A 91 11.33 -8.82 7.97
C PHE A 91 11.65 -7.34 7.76
N LEU A 92 12.01 -6.94 6.54
CA LEU A 92 12.26 -5.53 6.19
C LEU A 92 11.00 -4.66 6.35
N VAL A 93 9.84 -5.16 5.96
CA VAL A 93 8.55 -4.46 6.13
C VAL A 93 8.18 -4.34 7.60
N ALA A 94 8.40 -5.39 8.41
CA ALA A 94 8.18 -5.35 9.85
C ALA A 94 9.10 -4.33 10.55
N LEU A 95 10.36 -4.21 10.12
CA LEU A 95 11.28 -3.19 10.61
C LEU A 95 10.87 -1.77 10.18
N GLY A 96 10.44 -1.57 8.94
CA GLY A 96 10.05 -0.24 8.43
C GLY A 96 8.80 0.36 9.08
N GLY A 97 7.94 -0.46 9.69
CA GLY A 97 6.76 -0.02 10.44
C GLY A 97 6.99 0.17 11.95
N TRP A 98 8.13 -0.29 12.47
CA TRP A 98 8.43 -0.23 13.89
C TRP A 98 9.18 1.08 14.22
N PRO A 99 8.78 1.86 15.23
CA PRO A 99 9.57 2.96 15.75
C PRO A 99 10.73 2.41 16.60
N LEU A 100 11.60 1.61 16.01
CA LEU A 100 12.88 1.23 16.62
C LEU A 100 13.86 2.35 16.30
N ILE A 101 13.85 3.45 17.08
CA ILE A 101 14.97 4.41 17.34
C ILE A 101 14.55 5.70 18.09
N SER A 102 13.28 5.93 18.48
CA SER A 102 12.95 7.14 19.26
C SER A 102 13.31 7.07 20.78
N VAL A 103 14.38 6.38 21.17
CA VAL A 103 14.90 6.36 22.57
C VAL A 103 16.44 6.56 22.60
N ILE A 104 17.02 7.25 21.62
CA ILE A 104 18.33 7.90 21.77
C ILE A 104 18.21 9.33 21.27
#